data_AF-A0AAU7NQZ8-F1
#
_entry.id   AF-A0AAU7NQZ8-F1
#
_cell.length_a   1.000
_cell.length_b   1.000
_cell.length_c   1.000
_cell.angle_alpha   90.00
_cell.angle_beta   90.00
_cell.angle_gamma   90.00
#
_symmetry.space_group_name_H-M   'P 1'
#
loop_
_entity.id
_entity.type
_entity.pdbx_description
1 polymer ?
#
loop_
_entity_poly.entity_id
_entity_poly.type
_entity_poly.pdbx_seq_one_letter_code
_entity_poly.pdbx_strand_id
1 'polypeptide(L)'
;MNKDNKIPNWSMDSALRYIYINEVIFVVLVLLCFIGELLAEATDRIAFFYWLCVTPLFFYCSLLSEKAKAISTGISNKHLIRYELFYWGSAFGCVLLVFLMWHAETITPGGGAMTIHIILAHTMFLSGIVLGVHYYLIGGILFVTAALSIVMGGNFGVDLVLSLPFIWLGFYLEETLLFPTLKRKNDYLKEREESDWQEGDRRS
;
A
#
# COMPACT_ATOMS: atom_id res chain seq x y z
N MET A 1 33.15 -25.85 24.53
CA MET A 1 33.26 -24.67 23.64
C MET A 1 31.86 -24.38 23.11
N ASN A 2 31.14 -23.51 23.81
CA ASN A 2 29.72 -23.26 23.62
C ASN A 2 29.52 -22.47 22.33
N LYS A 3 28.97 -23.10 21.28
CA LYS A 3 28.51 -22.40 20.09
C LYS A 3 27.11 -21.90 20.42
N ASP A 4 27.02 -20.62 20.74
CA ASP A 4 25.78 -19.84 20.73
C ASP A 4 25.14 -19.96 19.33
N ASN A 5 24.37 -21.02 19.12
CA ASN A 5 23.37 -21.09 18.07
C ASN A 5 22.24 -20.16 18.48
N LYS A 6 22.46 -18.85 18.35
CA LYS A 6 21.38 -17.87 18.26
C LYS A 6 20.65 -18.16 16.96
N ILE A 7 19.72 -19.12 17.01
CA ILE A 7 18.68 -19.28 16.00
C ILE A 7 18.09 -17.88 15.82
N PRO A 8 18.06 -17.32 14.59
CA PRO A 8 17.54 -15.99 14.39
C PRO A 8 16.11 -15.98 14.93
N ASN A 9 15.93 -15.27 16.05
CA ASN A 9 14.66 -14.79 16.53
C ASN A 9 14.00 -14.08 15.35
N TRP A 10 13.24 -14.83 14.57
CA TRP A 10 12.31 -14.30 13.59
C TRP A 10 11.15 -13.78 14.44
N SER A 11 11.33 -12.59 14.99
CA SER A 11 10.47 -12.05 16.03
C SER A 11 9.07 -11.94 15.47
N MET A 12 8.13 -12.70 16.02
CA MET A 12 6.69 -12.54 15.80
C MET A 12 6.29 -11.06 15.92
N ASP A 13 6.97 -10.32 16.79
CA ASP A 13 6.89 -8.87 16.95
C ASP A 13 7.18 -8.10 15.65
N SER A 14 8.15 -8.52 14.83
CA SER A 14 8.46 -7.87 13.54
C SER A 14 7.41 -8.18 12.47
N ALA A 15 6.80 -9.36 12.47
CA ALA A 15 5.72 -9.70 11.56
C ALA A 15 4.42 -8.95 11.92
N LEU A 16 4.09 -8.89 13.22
CA LEU A 16 2.98 -8.10 13.74
C LEU A 16 3.19 -6.60 13.50
N ARG A 17 4.42 -6.10 13.71
CA ARG A 17 4.75 -4.69 13.44
C ARG A 17 4.65 -4.37 11.95
N TYR A 18 4.99 -5.29 11.05
CA TYR A 18 4.78 -5.11 9.61
C TYR A 18 3.30 -4.98 9.25
N ILE A 19 2.45 -5.88 9.77
CA ILE A 19 1.00 -5.84 9.58
C ILE A 19 0.45 -4.50 10.06
N TYR A 20 0.77 -4.10 11.30
CA TYR A 20 0.32 -2.84 11.87
C TYR A 20 0.79 -1.61 11.07
N ILE A 21 2.06 -1.59 10.62
CA ILE A 21 2.57 -0.50 9.78
C ILE A 21 1.81 -0.44 8.45
N ASN A 22 1.53 -1.58 7.83
CA ASN A 22 0.84 -1.63 6.54
C ASN A 22 -0.63 -1.22 6.67
N GLU A 23 -1.28 -1.60 7.77
CA GLU A 23 -2.64 -1.17 8.12
C GLU A 23 -2.71 0.36 8.33
N VAL A 24 -1.78 0.93 9.10
CA VAL A 24 -1.70 2.38 9.30
C VAL A 24 -1.46 3.10 7.97
N ILE A 25 -0.57 2.59 7.11
CA ILE A 25 -0.34 3.15 5.77
C ILE A 25 -1.62 3.07 4.93
N PHE A 26 -2.35 1.96 4.98
CA PHE A 26 -3.61 1.80 4.26
C PHE A 26 -4.64 2.85 4.68
N VAL A 27 -4.87 3.01 5.98
CA VAL A 27 -5.80 4.00 6.53
C VAL A 27 -5.39 5.42 6.14
N VAL A 28 -4.10 5.75 6.24
CA VAL A 28 -3.57 7.07 5.84
C VAL A 28 -3.82 7.32 4.35
N LEU A 29 -3.49 6.37 3.47
CA LEU A 29 -3.67 6.53 2.03
C LEU A 29 -5.15 6.67 1.63
N VAL A 30 -6.04 5.93 2.29
CA VAL A 30 -7.49 6.07 2.10
C VAL A 30 -7.97 7.46 2.53
N LEU A 31 -7.53 7.98 3.69
CA LEU A 31 -7.89 9.32 4.14
C LEU A 31 -7.38 10.41 3.18
N LEU A 32 -6.15 10.27 2.68
CA LEU A 32 -5.59 11.17 1.66
C LEU A 32 -6.41 11.13 0.36
N CYS A 33 -6.90 9.96 -0.04
CA CYS A 33 -7.77 9.84 -1.21
C CYS A 33 -9.06 10.66 -1.02
N PHE A 34 -9.73 10.51 0.14
CA PHE A 34 -10.96 11.26 0.42
C PHE A 34 -10.75 12.76 0.49
N ILE A 35 -9.64 13.21 1.09
CA ILE A 35 -9.29 14.64 1.11
C ILE A 35 -9.11 15.14 -0.34
N GLY A 36 -8.53 14.33 -1.22
CA GLY A 36 -8.38 14.65 -2.64
C GLY A 36 -9.72 14.83 -3.36
N GLU A 37 -10.65 13.89 -3.17
CA GLU A 37 -11.99 13.98 -3.75
C GLU A 37 -12.77 15.18 -3.20
N LEU A 38 -12.70 15.43 -1.89
CA LEU A 38 -13.36 16.59 -1.27
C LEU A 38 -12.82 17.92 -1.83
N LEU A 39 -11.51 18.00 -2.07
CA LEU A 39 -10.89 19.18 -2.68
C LEU A 39 -11.22 19.30 -4.17
N ALA A 40 -11.37 18.17 -4.88
CA ALA A 40 -11.81 18.14 -6.28
C ALA A 40 -13.23 18.70 -6.43
N GLU A 41 -14.14 18.36 -5.51
CA GLU A 41 -15.50 18.92 -5.51
C GLU A 41 -15.51 20.41 -5.15
N ALA A 42 -14.61 20.86 -4.27
CA ALA A 42 -14.54 22.26 -3.84
C ALA A 42 -13.91 23.18 -4.88
N THR A 43 -12.74 22.83 -5.43
CA THR A 43 -12.00 23.68 -6.39
C THR A 43 -10.96 22.89 -7.20
N ASP A 44 -11.15 22.81 -8.51
CA ASP A 44 -10.24 22.17 -9.48
C ASP A 44 -8.76 22.53 -9.31
N ARG A 45 -8.46 23.82 -9.11
CA ARG A 45 -7.08 24.30 -9.01
C ARG A 45 -6.41 23.80 -7.73
N ILE A 46 -7.14 23.77 -6.61
CA ILE A 46 -6.62 23.29 -5.33
C ILE A 46 -6.41 21.78 -5.41
N ALA A 47 -7.37 21.06 -6.00
CA ALA A 47 -7.27 19.63 -6.24
C ALA A 47 -6.06 19.27 -7.11
N PHE A 48 -5.80 20.03 -8.17
CA PHE A 48 -4.64 19.84 -9.03
C PHE A 48 -3.32 19.88 -8.25
N PHE A 49 -3.09 20.94 -7.47
CA PHE A 49 -1.89 21.05 -6.63
C PHE A 49 -1.84 19.99 -5.53
N TYR A 50 -2.98 19.66 -4.94
CA TYR A 50 -3.08 18.60 -3.94
C TYR A 50 -2.59 17.27 -4.49
N TRP A 51 -3.11 16.83 -5.64
CA TRP A 51 -2.71 15.57 -6.27
C TRP A 51 -1.23 15.55 -6.68
N LEU A 52 -0.69 16.70 -7.12
CA LEU A 52 0.72 16.85 -7.42
C LEU A 52 1.60 16.68 -6.16
N CYS A 53 1.19 17.27 -5.03
CA CYS A 53 1.90 17.14 -3.75
C CYS A 53 1.71 15.79 -3.06
N VAL A 54 0.57 15.13 -3.27
CA VAL A 54 0.25 13.81 -2.69
C VAL A 54 0.96 12.67 -3.42
N THR A 55 1.23 12.83 -4.72
CA THR A 55 2.00 11.83 -5.51
C THR A 55 3.31 11.39 -4.83
N PRO A 56 4.22 12.29 -4.39
CA PRO A 56 5.43 11.88 -3.69
C PRO A 56 5.17 11.29 -2.30
N LEU A 57 4.06 11.63 -1.67
CA LEU A 57 3.68 11.04 -0.38
C LEU A 57 3.26 9.58 -0.55
N PHE A 58 2.51 9.26 -1.62
CA PHE A 58 2.19 7.89 -1.96
C PHE A 58 3.44 7.04 -2.26
N PHE A 59 4.41 7.61 -2.98
CA PHE A 59 5.70 6.97 -3.19
C PHE A 59 6.43 6.69 -1.86
N TYR A 60 6.43 7.66 -0.95
CA TYR A 60 7.05 7.48 0.37
C TYR A 60 6.38 6.36 1.18
N CYS A 61 5.05 6.28 1.16
CA CYS A 61 4.29 5.19 1.78
C CYS A 61 4.65 3.82 1.18
N SER A 62 4.76 3.73 -0.16
CA SER A 62 5.20 2.53 -0.88
C SER A 62 6.56 2.05 -0.36
N LEU A 63 7.55 2.95 -0.31
CA LEU A 63 8.89 2.64 0.20
C LEU A 63 8.90 2.21 1.67
N LEU A 64 8.05 2.81 2.51
CA LEU A 64 7.94 2.41 3.91
C LEU A 64 7.36 1.00 4.05
N SER A 65 6.31 0.68 3.29
CA SER A 65 5.72 -0.66 3.27
C SER A 65 6.72 -1.70 2.78
N GLU A 66 7.50 -1.39 1.72
CA GLU A 66 8.54 -2.28 1.22
C GLU A 66 9.64 -2.55 2.27
N LYS A 67 10.13 -1.50 2.94
CA LYS A 67 11.11 -1.64 4.02
C LYS A 67 10.56 -2.48 5.16
N ALA A 68 9.30 -2.27 5.54
CA ALA A 68 8.64 -3.07 6.57
C ALA A 68 8.52 -4.55 6.14
N LYS A 69 8.23 -4.81 4.86
CA LYS A 69 8.17 -6.16 4.27
C LYS A 69 9.53 -6.85 4.25
N ALA A 70 10.59 -6.12 3.92
CA ALA A 70 11.97 -6.64 3.92
C ALA A 70 12.44 -7.01 5.34
N ILE A 71 12.06 -6.22 6.35
CA ILE A 71 12.35 -6.49 7.76
C ILE A 71 11.59 -7.73 8.25
N SER A 72 10.30 -7.87 7.90
CA SER A 72 9.48 -8.99 8.36
C SER A 72 9.81 -10.32 7.69
N THR A 73 10.15 -10.31 6.40
CA THR A 73 10.50 -11.54 5.68
C THR A 73 11.97 -11.94 5.83
N GLY A 74 12.84 -11.02 6.27
CA GLY A 74 14.28 -11.25 6.44
C GLY A 74 15.05 -11.40 5.12
N ILE A 75 14.37 -11.27 3.97
CA ILE A 75 14.96 -11.36 2.63
C ILE A 75 14.90 -9.96 2.02
N SER A 76 16.04 -9.29 1.99
CA SER A 76 16.20 -8.01 1.26
C SER A 76 16.17 -8.29 -0.24
N ASN A 77 14.99 -8.21 -0.85
CA ASN A 77 14.83 -8.40 -2.29
C ASN A 77 15.18 -7.10 -3.04
N LYS A 78 16.46 -6.90 -3.36
CA LYS A 78 16.94 -5.73 -4.14
C LYS A 78 16.22 -5.54 -5.48
N HIS A 79 15.64 -6.62 -6.03
CA HIS A 79 14.85 -6.57 -7.25
C HIS A 79 13.50 -5.87 -7.04
N LEU A 80 12.86 -5.99 -5.88
CA LEU A 80 11.56 -5.35 -5.61
C LEU A 80 11.69 -3.82 -5.60
N ILE A 81 12.70 -3.28 -4.91
CA ILE A 81 13.02 -1.84 -4.87
C ILE A 81 13.17 -1.27 -6.28
N ARG A 82 13.81 -2.04 -7.17
CA ARG A 82 14.03 -1.62 -8.56
C ARG A 82 12.71 -1.52 -9.32
N TYR A 83 11.79 -2.48 -9.14
CA TYR A 83 10.47 -2.42 -9.77
C TYR A 83 9.64 -1.24 -9.25
N GLU A 84 9.63 -1.00 -7.94
CA GLU A 84 8.94 0.16 -7.37
C GLU A 84 9.48 1.48 -7.90
N LEU A 85 10.81 1.64 -7.96
CA LEU A 85 11.43 2.83 -8.53
C LEU A 85 11.05 3.05 -10.00
N PHE A 86 10.91 1.98 -10.79
CA PHE A 86 10.46 2.10 -12.18
C PHE A 86 8.99 2.50 -12.27
N TYR A 87 8.10 1.90 -11.48
CA TYR A 87 6.68 2.26 -11.47
C TYR A 87 6.44 3.69 -11.01
N TRP A 88 7.04 4.08 -9.89
CA TRP A 88 6.92 5.43 -9.37
C TRP A 88 7.67 6.45 -10.22
N GLY A 89 8.85 6.11 -10.77
CA GLY A 89 9.58 6.97 -11.69
C GLY A 89 8.79 7.27 -12.97
N SER A 90 8.12 6.25 -13.53
CA SER A 90 7.16 6.40 -14.62
C SER A 90 6.01 7.33 -14.23
N ALA A 91 5.38 7.10 -13.07
CA ALA A 91 4.28 7.91 -12.57
C ALA A 91 4.68 9.38 -12.40
N PHE A 92 5.84 9.66 -11.78
CA PHE A 92 6.37 11.02 -11.66
C PHE A 92 6.59 11.68 -13.02
N GLY A 93 7.14 10.93 -13.99
CA GLY A 93 7.30 11.42 -15.35
C GLY A 93 5.96 11.83 -15.97
N CYS A 94 4.93 10.99 -15.84
CA CYS A 94 3.59 11.32 -16.31
C CYS A 94 2.98 12.53 -15.60
N VAL A 95 3.07 12.61 -14.26
CA VAL A 95 2.56 13.75 -13.49
C VAL A 95 3.26 15.06 -13.87
N LEU A 96 4.57 15.03 -14.10
CA LEU A 96 5.32 16.19 -14.57
C LEU A 96 4.86 16.63 -15.97
N LEU A 97 4.59 15.69 -16.88
CA LEU A 97 4.05 16.01 -18.20
C LEU A 97 2.66 16.65 -18.10
N VAL A 98 1.79 16.16 -17.22
CA VAL A 98 0.47 16.77 -16.97
C VAL A 98 0.63 18.19 -16.43
N PHE A 99 1.59 18.41 -15.52
CA PHE A 99 1.92 19.76 -15.04
C PHE A 99 2.39 20.69 -16.17
N LEU A 100 3.25 20.21 -17.07
CA LEU A 100 3.70 20.99 -18.22
C LEU A 100 2.54 21.29 -19.20
N MET A 101 1.64 20.33 -19.42
CA MET A 101 0.44 20.54 -20.25
C MET A 101 -0.49 21.60 -19.66
N TRP A 102 -0.65 21.62 -18.33
CA TRP A 102 -1.40 22.67 -17.65
C TRP A 102 -0.70 24.03 -17.77
N HIS A 103 0.62 24.06 -17.59
CA HIS A 103 1.41 25.29 -17.73
C HIS A 103 1.40 25.86 -19.16
N ALA A 104 1.30 24.99 -20.16
CA ALA A 104 1.12 25.35 -21.57
C ALA A 104 -0.34 25.64 -21.94
N GLU A 105 -1.24 25.77 -20.96
CA GLU A 105 -2.68 26.05 -21.12
C GLU A 105 -3.41 25.04 -22.03
N THR A 106 -2.83 23.85 -22.22
CA THR A 106 -3.39 22.81 -23.11
C THR A 106 -4.50 22.01 -22.41
N ILE A 107 -4.50 21.98 -21.08
CA ILE A 107 -5.53 21.32 -20.25
C ILE A 107 -6.01 22.23 -19.14
N THR A 108 -7.26 22.04 -18.72
CA THR A 108 -7.82 22.72 -17.54
C THR A 108 -7.25 22.12 -16.25
N PRO A 109 -7.25 22.86 -15.13
CA PRO A 109 -6.82 22.33 -13.84
C PRO A 109 -7.59 21.08 -13.41
N GLY A 110 -8.91 21.04 -13.63
CA GLY A 110 -9.75 19.87 -13.30
C GLY A 110 -9.41 18.65 -14.16
N GLY A 111 -9.19 18.85 -15.47
CA GLY A 111 -8.71 17.78 -16.35
C GLY A 111 -7.32 17.27 -15.96
N GLY A 112 -6.41 18.16 -15.56
CA GLY A 112 -5.10 17.80 -15.02
C GLY A 112 -5.20 17.01 -13.72
N ALA A 113 -6.06 17.45 -12.78
CA ALA A 113 -6.26 16.80 -11.49
C ALA A 113 -6.77 15.36 -11.69
N MET A 114 -7.78 15.18 -12.55
CA MET A 114 -8.29 13.85 -12.89
C MET A 114 -7.25 12.99 -13.60
N THR A 115 -6.44 13.57 -14.49
CA THR A 115 -5.37 12.80 -15.15
C THR A 115 -4.35 12.29 -14.12
N ILE A 116 -3.93 13.12 -13.15
CA ILE A 116 -3.03 12.70 -12.08
C ILE A 116 -3.68 11.63 -11.20
N HIS A 117 -4.96 11.80 -10.85
CA HIS A 117 -5.72 10.82 -10.08
C HIS A 117 -5.74 9.45 -10.78
N ILE A 118 -6.02 9.39 -12.08
CA ILE A 118 -5.98 8.14 -12.87
C ILE A 118 -4.57 7.52 -12.89
N ILE A 119 -3.52 8.33 -13.06
CA ILE A 119 -2.13 7.87 -13.02
C ILE A 119 -1.81 7.24 -11.66
N LEU A 120 -2.25 7.85 -10.57
CA LEU A 120 -2.07 7.33 -9.22
C LEU A 120 -2.85 6.03 -9.00
N ALA A 121 -4.11 5.96 -9.43
CA ALA A 121 -4.92 4.75 -9.35
C ALA A 121 -4.21 3.56 -10.02
N HIS A 122 -3.74 3.76 -11.24
CA HIS A 122 -3.04 2.73 -12.02
C HIS A 122 -1.70 2.34 -11.41
N THR A 123 -0.90 3.33 -10.98
CA THR A 123 0.40 3.08 -10.32
C THR A 123 0.22 2.31 -9.01
N MET A 124 -0.79 2.65 -8.22
CA MET A 124 -1.11 1.94 -6.97
C MET A 124 -1.56 0.51 -7.22
N PHE A 125 -2.37 0.29 -8.25
CA PHE A 125 -2.76 -1.05 -8.67
C PHE A 125 -1.55 -1.91 -9.07
N LEU A 126 -0.62 -1.35 -9.86
CA LEU A 126 0.64 -2.02 -10.22
C LEU A 126 1.53 -2.28 -9.01
N SER A 127 1.65 -1.32 -8.10
CA SER A 127 2.40 -1.46 -6.84
C SER A 127 1.80 -2.55 -5.94
N GLY A 128 0.48 -2.78 -6.02
CA GLY A 128 -0.21 -3.91 -5.39
C GLY A 128 0.36 -5.28 -5.74
N ILE A 129 0.84 -5.49 -6.97
CA ILE A 129 1.50 -6.74 -7.40
C ILE A 129 2.71 -7.05 -6.51
N VAL A 130 3.44 -6.00 -6.11
CA VAL A 130 4.71 -6.10 -5.40
C VAL A 130 4.51 -6.07 -3.89
N LEU A 131 3.69 -5.15 -3.38
CA LEU A 131 3.53 -4.90 -1.94
C LEU A 131 2.48 -5.79 -1.30
N GLY A 132 1.31 -5.93 -1.94
CA GLY A 132 0.24 -6.80 -1.47
C GLY A 132 -1.15 -6.21 -1.67
N VAL A 133 -2.12 -6.85 -1.02
CA VAL A 133 -3.56 -6.65 -1.24
C VAL A 133 -4.04 -5.24 -0.86
N HIS A 134 -3.51 -4.63 0.21
CA HIS A 134 -3.91 -3.27 0.62
C HIS A 134 -3.67 -2.22 -0.47
N TYR A 135 -2.54 -2.32 -1.18
CA TYR A 135 -2.22 -1.41 -2.29
C TYR A 135 -3.12 -1.64 -3.50
N TYR A 136 -3.49 -2.90 -3.78
CA TYR A 136 -4.52 -3.22 -4.77
C TYR A 136 -5.86 -2.57 -4.46
N LEU A 137 -6.28 -2.61 -3.19
CA LEU A 137 -7.54 -2.03 -2.77
C LEU A 137 -7.53 -0.52 -2.87
N ILE A 138 -6.44 0.14 -2.50
CA ILE A 138 -6.30 1.59 -2.69
C ILE A 138 -6.36 1.95 -4.18
N GLY A 139 -5.62 1.23 -5.03
CA GLY A 139 -5.67 1.42 -6.48
C GLY A 139 -7.08 1.21 -7.04
N GLY A 140 -7.80 0.20 -6.54
CA GLY A 140 -9.20 -0.06 -6.88
C GLY A 140 -10.14 1.06 -6.45
N ILE A 141 -10.02 1.56 -5.22
CA ILE A 141 -10.80 2.69 -4.72
C ILE A 141 -10.57 3.91 -5.61
N LEU A 142 -9.30 4.31 -5.82
CA LEU A 142 -8.94 5.43 -6.69
C LEU A 142 -9.46 5.26 -8.12
N PHE A 143 -9.44 4.04 -8.65
CA PHE A 143 -9.93 3.78 -10.00
C PHE A 143 -11.45 3.96 -10.09
N VAL A 144 -12.18 3.47 -9.09
CA VAL A 144 -13.64 3.60 -9.08
C VAL A 144 -14.06 5.04 -8.82
N THR A 145 -13.43 5.75 -7.88
CA THR A 145 -13.70 7.18 -7.65
C THR A 145 -13.38 8.00 -8.89
N ALA A 146 -12.26 7.70 -9.58
CA ALA A 146 -11.95 8.36 -10.84
C ALA A 146 -13.03 8.11 -11.92
N ALA A 147 -13.51 6.87 -12.06
CA ALA A 147 -14.55 6.52 -13.01
C ALA A 147 -15.90 7.19 -12.67
N LEU A 148 -16.27 7.23 -11.38
CA LEU A 148 -17.48 7.90 -10.91
C LEU A 148 -17.41 9.41 -11.15
N SER A 149 -16.27 10.03 -10.85
CA SER A 149 -16.05 11.45 -11.10
C SER A 149 -16.17 11.81 -12.59
N ILE A 150 -15.75 10.94 -13.51
CA ILE A 150 -15.94 11.14 -14.95
C ILE A 150 -17.41 10.98 -15.37
N VAL A 151 -18.11 9.95 -14.88
CA VAL A 151 -19.47 9.61 -15.34
C VAL A 151 -20.53 10.51 -14.71
N MET A 152 -20.38 10.82 -13.42
CA MET A 152 -21.39 11.51 -12.61
C MET A 152 -21.02 12.95 -12.24
N GLY A 153 -19.83 13.42 -12.65
CA GLY A 153 -19.37 14.79 -12.39
C GLY A 153 -18.83 15.03 -10.97
N GLY A 154 -18.46 13.96 -10.26
CA GLY A 154 -17.92 13.99 -8.91
C GLY A 154 -19.01 14.17 -7.85
N ASN A 155 -19.17 13.18 -6.97
CA ASN A 155 -20.04 13.31 -5.80
C ASN A 155 -19.39 12.57 -4.65
N PHE A 156 -18.76 13.34 -3.75
CA PHE A 156 -18.03 12.80 -2.61
C PHE A 156 -18.87 11.81 -1.78
N GLY A 157 -20.19 12.05 -1.66
CA GLY A 157 -21.09 11.16 -0.92
C GLY A 157 -21.21 9.77 -1.54
N VAL A 158 -21.24 9.68 -2.87
CA VAL A 158 -21.29 8.39 -3.60
C VAL A 158 -19.94 7.67 -3.47
N ASP A 159 -18.85 8.41 -3.64
CA ASP A 159 -17.49 7.88 -3.49
C ASP A 159 -17.25 7.30 -2.09
N LEU A 160 -17.78 7.96 -1.05
CA LEU A 160 -17.70 7.49 0.34
C LEU A 160 -18.50 6.20 0.57
N VAL A 161 -19.76 6.16 0.12
CA VAL A 161 -20.60 4.96 0.30
C VAL A 161 -19.99 3.76 -0.42
N LEU A 162 -19.40 3.98 -1.59
CA LEU A 162 -18.87 2.90 -2.43
C LEU A 162 -17.49 2.42 -1.97
N SER A 163 -16.71 3.27 -1.32
CA SER A 163 -15.40 2.89 -0.74
C SER A 163 -15.52 2.15 0.59
N LEU A 164 -16.61 2.31 1.36
CA LEU A 164 -16.87 1.55 2.59
C LEU A 164 -16.72 0.02 2.43
N PRO A 165 -17.34 -0.66 1.43
CA PRO A 165 -17.14 -2.09 1.24
C PRO A 165 -15.70 -2.46 0.89
N PHE A 166 -14.95 -1.60 0.17
CA PHE A 166 -13.53 -1.85 -0.12
C PHE A 166 -12.66 -1.73 1.14
N ILE A 167 -12.94 -0.75 2.01
CA ILE A 167 -12.26 -0.57 3.29
C ILE A 167 -12.57 -1.76 4.20
N TRP A 168 -13.84 -2.16 4.32
CA TRP A 168 -14.25 -3.33 5.07
C TRP A 168 -13.58 -4.61 4.55
N LEU A 169 -13.54 -4.78 3.22
CA LEU A 169 -12.86 -5.92 2.58
C LEU A 169 -11.35 -5.90 2.83
N GLY A 170 -10.72 -4.72 2.90
CA GLY A 170 -9.31 -4.56 3.28
C GLY A 170 -9.01 -5.09 4.67
N PHE A 171 -9.81 -4.70 5.66
CA PHE A 171 -9.69 -5.23 7.02
C PHE A 171 -10.06 -6.73 7.10
N TYR A 172 -11.10 -7.16 6.39
CA TYR A 172 -11.55 -8.56 6.41
C TYR A 172 -10.54 -9.53 5.80
N LEU A 173 -9.87 -9.14 4.70
CA LEU A 173 -8.82 -9.95 4.07
C LEU A 173 -7.58 -10.09 4.96
N GLU A 174 -7.27 -9.06 5.74
CA GLU A 174 -6.21 -9.09 6.73
C GLU A 174 -6.53 -10.09 7.85
N GLU A 175 -7.75 -10.05 8.40
CA GLU A 175 -8.22 -11.01 9.41
C GLU A 175 -8.26 -12.45 8.89
N THR A 176 -8.77 -12.67 7.68
CA THR A 176 -9.09 -14.02 7.19
C THR A 176 -7.90 -14.74 6.55
N LEU A 177 -6.94 -14.02 5.96
CA LEU A 177 -5.87 -14.62 5.15
C LEU A 177 -4.49 -14.61 5.85
N LEU A 178 -4.22 -13.61 6.71
CA LEU A 178 -2.91 -13.44 7.37
C LEU A 178 -2.84 -14.08 8.77
N PHE A 179 -3.89 -14.00 9.59
CA PHE A 179 -3.88 -14.62 10.92
C PHE A 179 -3.76 -16.16 10.92
N PRO A 180 -4.48 -16.92 10.07
CA PRO A 180 -4.36 -18.38 10.11
C PRO A 180 -3.01 -18.87 9.59
N THR A 181 -2.36 -18.16 8.66
CA THR A 181 -1.04 -18.54 8.13
C THR A 181 0.06 -18.27 9.16
N LEU A 182 -0.03 -17.17 9.91
CA LEU A 182 0.89 -16.86 11.00
C LEU A 182 0.71 -17.81 12.19
N LYS A 183 -0.53 -18.07 12.61
CA LYS A 183 -0.83 -19.02 13.70
C LYS A 183 -0.32 -20.42 13.37
N ARG A 184 -0.60 -20.91 12.16
CA ARG A 184 -0.12 -22.21 11.68
C ARG A 184 1.41 -22.29 11.66
N LYS A 185 2.11 -21.26 11.18
CA LYS A 185 3.59 -21.26 11.13
C LYS A 185 4.21 -21.23 12.54
N ASN A 186 3.58 -20.53 13.49
CA ASN A 186 3.97 -20.53 14.89
C ASN A 186 3.78 -21.90 15.55
N ASP A 187 2.63 -22.54 15.31
CA ASP A 187 2.34 -23.88 15.83
C ASP A 187 3.37 -24.91 15.31
N TYR A 188 3.76 -24.83 14.03
CA TYR A 188 4.83 -25.67 13.48
C TYR A 188 6.22 -25.44 14.10
N LEU A 189 6.57 -24.19 14.41
CA LEU A 189 7.86 -23.90 15.04
C LEU A 189 7.90 -24.37 16.50
N LYS A 190 6.78 -24.22 17.21
CA LYS A 190 6.63 -24.67 18.58
C LYS A 190 6.67 -26.21 18.69
N GLU A 191 5.98 -26.92 17.79
CA GLU A 191 6.06 -28.38 17.71
C GLU A 191 7.50 -28.86 17.42
N ARG A 192 8.21 -28.13 16.56
CA ARG A 192 9.61 -28.46 16.24
C ARG A 192 10.54 -28.26 17.45
N GLU A 193 10.39 -27.15 18.18
CA GLU A 193 11.13 -26.93 19.44
C GLU A 193 10.86 -28.06 20.44
N GLU A 194 9.59 -28.39 20.69
CA GLU A 194 9.22 -29.46 21.63
C GLU A 194 9.84 -30.82 21.22
N SER A 195 9.92 -31.11 19.92
CA SER A 195 10.56 -32.33 19.42
C SER A 195 12.09 -32.35 19.61
N ASP A 196 12.78 -31.23 19.35
CA ASP A 196 14.24 -31.14 19.50
C ASP A 196 14.66 -31.20 20.99
N TRP A 197 13.85 -30.65 21.90
CA TRP A 197 14.07 -30.76 23.35
C TRP A 197 13.90 -32.21 23.84
N GLN A 198 12.87 -32.93 23.39
CA GLN A 198 12.66 -34.34 23.74
C GLN A 198 13.73 -35.28 23.16
N GLU A 199 14.32 -34.92 22.03
CA GLU A 199 15.40 -35.69 21.41
C GLU A 199 16.75 -35.48 22.14
N GLY A 200 16.97 -34.30 22.71
CA GLY A 200 18.16 -33.97 23.50
C GLY A 200 18.17 -34.67 24.86
N ASP A 201 17.03 -34.70 25.55
CA ASP A 201 16.86 -35.30 26.88
C ASP A 201 16.95 -36.85 26.84
N ARG A 202 16.60 -37.47 25.70
CA ARG A 202 16.78 -38.91 25.47
C ARG A 202 18.23 -39.33 25.20
N ARG A 203 19.14 -38.39 24.96
CA ARG A 203 20.56 -38.66 24.64
C ARG A 203 21.52 -38.30 25.78
N SER A 204 21.03 -37.73 26.87
CA SER A 204 21.77 -37.50 28.13
C SER A 204 21.52 -38.60 29.15
#